data_AF-A0A090GAL1-F1
#
_entry.id   AF-A0A090GAL1-F1
#
_cell.length_a   1.000
_cell.length_b   1.000
_cell.length_c   1.000
_cell.angle_alpha   90.00
_cell.angle_beta   90.00
_cell.angle_gamma   90.00
#
_symmetry.space_group_name_H-M   'P 1'
#
loop_
_entity.id
_entity.type
_entity.pdbx_description
1 polymer ?
#
loop_
_entity_poly.entity_id
_entity_poly.type
_entity_poly.pdbx_seq_one_letter_code
_entity_poly.pdbx_strand_id
1 'polypeptide(L)'
;MQQISRPSSRNRPAFPDAFVETHPRCLEMSEAMRDLFAVSGGVKPEDLIRAGFTSSEIVEFRDNAARLAVLTSTKQLTIRPDLLEDMIEKARHAAPNRLPLPADAEPTRGLVQAWGEYCAARGALLLDPWPGQRERCMAVLSSYLESLPIFPAIRNSVLQAVEAAMPQVTQ
;
A
#
# COMPACT_ATOMS: atom_id res chain seq x y z
N MET A 1 66.14 -11.28 16.38
CA MET A 1 65.04 -11.28 15.40
C MET A 1 64.18 -12.51 15.65
N GLN A 2 62.96 -12.36 16.15
CA GLN A 2 61.97 -13.43 16.25
C GLN A 2 60.60 -12.84 15.88
N GLN A 3 59.96 -13.40 14.85
CA GLN A 3 58.62 -13.04 14.39
C GLN A 3 57.58 -13.82 15.20
N ILE A 4 56.65 -13.12 15.84
CA ILE A 4 55.47 -13.72 16.46
C ILE A 4 54.31 -13.59 15.47
N SER A 5 53.98 -14.71 14.84
CA SER A 5 52.79 -14.91 14.02
C SER A 5 51.53 -14.76 14.88
N ARG A 6 50.60 -13.88 14.46
CA ARG A 6 49.28 -13.76 15.07
C ARG A 6 48.25 -14.37 14.10
N PRO A 7 47.59 -15.50 14.43
CA PRO A 7 46.56 -16.06 13.57
C PRO A 7 45.31 -15.16 13.60
N SER A 8 44.96 -14.63 12.44
CA SER A 8 43.69 -13.93 12.21
C SER A 8 42.60 -14.97 11.96
N SER A 9 41.79 -15.26 12.97
CA SER A 9 40.59 -16.07 12.82
C SER A 9 39.38 -15.28 13.30
N ARG A 10 38.84 -14.46 12.38
CA ARG A 10 37.46 -13.97 12.50
C ARG A 10 36.69 -14.50 11.30
N ASN A 11 36.24 -15.75 11.43
CA ASN A 11 35.17 -16.30 10.60
C ASN A 11 33.92 -15.42 10.82
N ARG A 12 33.75 -14.40 9.97
CA ARG A 12 32.45 -13.77 9.77
C ARG A 12 31.73 -14.63 8.73
N PRO A 13 30.51 -15.12 8.98
CA PRO A 13 29.73 -15.73 7.92
C PRO A 13 29.57 -14.68 6.81
N ALA A 14 30.08 -14.98 5.63
CA ALA A 14 29.81 -14.21 4.44
C ALA A 14 28.31 -14.35 4.15
N PHE A 15 27.56 -13.27 4.41
CA PHE A 15 26.22 -13.13 3.85
C PHE A 15 26.36 -13.21 2.32
N PRO A 16 25.59 -14.04 1.61
CA PRO A 16 25.57 -14.02 0.17
C PRO A 16 24.68 -12.85 -0.27
N ASP A 17 25.09 -11.61 0.00
CA ASP A 17 24.61 -10.49 -0.79
C ASP A 17 25.38 -10.52 -2.10
N ALA A 18 25.00 -11.47 -2.95
CA ALA A 18 25.23 -11.34 -4.37
C ALA A 18 24.41 -10.13 -4.81
N PHE A 19 25.01 -8.95 -4.70
CA PHE A 19 24.69 -7.82 -5.57
C PHE A 19 25.01 -8.30 -6.99
N VAL A 20 24.08 -9.04 -7.58
CA VAL A 20 24.06 -9.23 -9.03
C VAL A 20 23.89 -7.82 -9.56
N GLU A 21 24.97 -7.26 -10.11
CA GLU A 21 24.95 -5.98 -10.81
C GLU A 21 23.80 -6.05 -11.83
N THR A 22 22.68 -5.45 -11.44
CA THR A 22 21.47 -5.52 -12.23
C THR A 22 21.66 -4.53 -13.36
N HIS A 23 21.57 -5.03 -14.61
CA HIS A 23 21.83 -4.21 -15.79
C HIS A 23 20.99 -2.90 -15.73
N PRO A 24 21.59 -1.71 -15.94
CA PRO A 24 20.90 -0.44 -15.74
C PRO A 24 19.61 -0.33 -16.55
N ARG A 25 19.60 -0.87 -17.77
CA ARG A 25 18.39 -0.90 -18.62
C ARG A 25 17.26 -1.75 -18.05
N CYS A 26 17.59 -2.78 -17.27
CA CYS A 26 16.63 -3.64 -16.58
C CYS A 26 15.96 -2.89 -15.41
N LEU A 27 16.72 -2.04 -14.70
CA LEU A 27 16.19 -1.16 -13.66
C LEU A 27 15.21 -0.14 -14.26
N GLU A 28 15.62 0.57 -15.30
CA GLU A 28 14.76 1.54 -15.99
C GLU A 28 13.47 0.90 -16.53
N MET A 29 13.58 -0.30 -17.12
CA MET A 29 12.42 -1.04 -17.59
C MET A 29 11.51 -1.48 -16.43
N SER A 30 12.07 -1.86 -15.28
CA SER A 30 11.29 -2.20 -14.09
C SER A 30 10.52 -1.00 -13.53
N GLU A 31 11.08 0.20 -13.60
CA GLU A 31 10.41 1.43 -13.22
C GLU A 31 9.27 1.76 -14.18
N ALA A 32 9.54 1.76 -15.49
CA ALA A 32 8.53 1.99 -16.51
C ALA A 32 7.37 0.98 -16.43
N MET A 33 7.67 -0.29 -16.13
CA MET A 33 6.64 -1.31 -15.90
C MET A 33 5.72 -0.98 -14.72
N ARG A 34 6.25 -0.46 -13.62
CA ARG A 34 5.44 -0.08 -12.44
C ARG A 34 4.54 1.09 -12.76
N ASP A 35 5.07 2.11 -13.43
CA ASP A 35 4.29 3.29 -13.82
C ASP A 35 3.17 2.92 -14.78
N LEU A 36 3.47 2.10 -15.80
CA LEU A 36 2.48 1.61 -16.76
C LEU A 36 1.41 0.74 -16.09
N PHE A 37 1.79 -0.10 -15.12
CA PHE A 37 0.84 -0.91 -14.37
C PHE A 37 -0.09 -0.06 -13.49
N ALA A 38 0.44 1.01 -12.87
CA ALA A 38 -0.35 1.93 -12.05
C ALA A 38 -1.38 2.73 -12.87
N VAL A 39 -1.02 3.14 -14.09
CA VAL A 39 -1.89 3.94 -14.97
C VAL A 39 -2.89 3.09 -15.74
N SER A 40 -2.47 1.91 -16.20
CA SER A 40 -3.20 1.14 -17.24
C SER A 40 -3.73 -0.20 -16.75
N GLY A 41 -3.41 -0.62 -15.52
CA GLY A 41 -3.78 -1.91 -14.96
C GLY A 41 -3.05 -3.11 -15.57
N GLY A 42 -2.02 -2.88 -16.40
CA GLY A 42 -1.24 -3.94 -17.05
C GLY A 42 -0.17 -3.38 -17.97
N VAL A 43 0.88 -4.18 -18.23
CA VAL A 43 1.99 -3.80 -19.12
C VAL A 43 1.91 -4.58 -20.43
N LYS A 44 1.72 -3.88 -21.56
CA LYS A 44 1.81 -4.48 -22.90
C LYS A 44 3.17 -4.17 -23.53
N PRO A 45 3.69 -5.02 -24.43
CA PRO A 45 4.95 -4.76 -25.13
C PRO A 45 4.92 -3.43 -25.92
N GLU A 46 3.77 -3.08 -26.48
CA GLU A 46 3.56 -1.80 -27.19
C GLU A 46 3.80 -0.58 -26.30
N ASP A 47 3.45 -0.67 -25.02
CA ASP A 47 3.62 0.43 -24.07
C ASP A 47 5.09 0.60 -23.67
N LEU A 48 5.85 -0.50 -23.61
CA LEU A 48 7.31 -0.45 -23.42
C LEU A 48 8.02 0.14 -24.65
N ILE A 49 7.54 -0.14 -25.86
CA ILE A 49 8.05 0.49 -27.08
C ILE A 49 7.77 2.00 -27.04
N ARG A 50 6.57 2.43 -26.63
CA ARG A 50 6.24 3.85 -26.43
C ARG A 50 7.09 4.50 -25.34
N ALA A 51 7.49 3.74 -24.31
CA ALA A 51 8.42 4.19 -23.28
C ALA A 51 9.89 4.24 -23.75
N GLY A 52 10.16 3.95 -25.03
CA GLY A 52 11.48 4.11 -25.63
C GLY A 52 12.39 2.88 -25.53
N PHE A 53 11.84 1.71 -25.22
CA PHE A 53 12.58 0.44 -25.26
C PHE A 53 12.50 -0.19 -26.65
N THR A 54 13.62 -0.69 -27.15
CA THR A 54 13.67 -1.44 -28.41
C THR A 54 13.14 -2.86 -28.22
N SER A 55 12.65 -3.48 -29.29
CA SER A 55 12.15 -4.86 -29.26
C SER A 55 13.20 -5.86 -28.74
N SER A 56 14.47 -5.65 -29.07
CA SER A 56 15.61 -6.43 -28.57
C SER A 56 15.78 -6.30 -27.06
N GLU A 57 15.75 -5.08 -26.52
CA GLU A 57 15.87 -4.85 -25.07
C GLU A 57 14.68 -5.43 -24.30
N ILE A 58 13.47 -5.35 -24.87
CA ILE A 58 12.28 -5.94 -24.25
C ILE A 58 12.43 -7.46 -24.15
N VAL A 59 12.88 -8.13 -25.21
CA VAL A 59 13.07 -9.59 -25.15
C VAL A 59 14.14 -9.98 -24.12
N GLU A 60 15.22 -9.21 -24.04
CA GLU A 60 16.36 -9.51 -23.18
C GLU A 60 16.09 -9.23 -21.69
N PHE A 61 15.44 -8.10 -21.38
CA PHE A 61 15.33 -7.62 -20.00
C PHE A 61 13.95 -7.76 -19.39
N ARG A 62 12.88 -8.01 -20.16
CA ARG A 62 11.50 -8.00 -19.65
C ARG A 62 11.26 -8.90 -18.45
N ASP A 63 11.75 -10.14 -18.48
CA ASP A 63 11.48 -11.09 -17.39
C ASP A 63 12.22 -10.72 -16.10
N ASN A 64 13.45 -10.24 -16.22
CA ASN A 64 14.22 -9.75 -15.09
C ASN A 64 13.64 -8.43 -14.56
N ALA A 65 13.26 -7.52 -15.44
CA ALA A 65 12.62 -6.25 -15.12
C ALA A 65 11.26 -6.47 -14.46
N ALA A 66 10.48 -7.45 -14.89
CA ALA A 66 9.21 -7.81 -14.26
C ALA A 66 9.42 -8.37 -12.84
N ARG A 67 10.42 -9.24 -12.65
CA ARG A 67 10.78 -9.72 -11.31
C ARG A 67 11.26 -8.58 -10.42
N LEU A 68 12.08 -7.67 -10.94
CA LEU A 68 12.53 -6.48 -10.22
C LEU A 68 11.39 -5.53 -9.91
N ALA A 69 10.45 -5.33 -10.84
CA ALA A 69 9.28 -4.51 -10.63
C ALA A 69 8.43 -5.08 -9.50
N VAL A 70 8.21 -6.40 -9.46
CA VAL A 70 7.51 -7.08 -8.36
C VAL A 70 8.29 -6.97 -7.05
N LEU A 71 9.59 -7.28 -7.05
CA LEU A 71 10.43 -7.24 -5.84
C LEU A 71 10.53 -5.82 -5.26
N THR A 72 10.70 -4.82 -6.11
CA THR A 72 10.75 -3.40 -5.73
C THR A 72 9.37 -2.89 -5.33
N SER A 73 8.30 -3.31 -6.01
CA SER A 73 6.94 -3.06 -5.54
C SER A 73 6.73 -3.68 -4.17
N THR A 74 7.17 -4.92 -3.89
CA THR A 74 7.06 -5.49 -2.54
C THR A 74 7.92 -4.79 -1.50
N LYS A 75 9.03 -4.14 -1.89
CA LYS A 75 9.87 -3.32 -0.99
C LYS A 75 9.30 -1.92 -0.72
N GLN A 76 8.60 -1.31 -1.69
CA GLN A 76 7.84 -0.06 -1.48
C GLN A 76 6.44 -0.32 -0.90
N LEU A 77 5.91 -1.53 -1.08
CA LEU A 77 4.75 -2.08 -0.38
C LEU A 77 5.23 -2.76 0.90
N THR A 78 5.90 -2.02 1.79
CA THR A 78 5.57 -2.23 3.21
C THR A 78 4.13 -1.77 3.40
N ILE A 79 3.18 -2.61 2.97
CA ILE A 79 1.94 -2.76 3.72
C ILE A 79 2.44 -3.13 5.11
N ARG A 80 2.59 -2.14 5.98
CA ARG A 80 2.65 -2.47 7.40
C ARG A 80 1.36 -3.24 7.66
N PRO A 81 1.42 -4.49 8.15
CA PRO A 81 0.21 -5.11 8.69
C PRO A 81 -0.47 -4.15 9.69
N ASP A 82 0.33 -3.35 10.40
CA ASP A 82 -0.10 -2.25 11.26
C ASP A 82 -1.00 -1.21 10.57
N LEU A 83 -0.87 -0.95 9.26
CA LEU A 83 -1.65 0.10 8.58
C LEU A 83 -3.12 -0.30 8.44
N LEU A 84 -3.39 -1.54 8.02
CA LEU A 84 -4.76 -2.04 7.93
C LEU A 84 -5.40 -2.10 9.31
N GLU A 85 -4.67 -2.60 10.31
CA GLU A 85 -5.13 -2.70 11.69
C GLU A 85 -5.39 -1.32 12.29
N ASP A 86 -4.47 -0.36 12.11
CA ASP A 86 -4.62 1.02 12.56
C ASP A 86 -5.80 1.74 11.87
N MET A 87 -5.97 1.54 10.57
CA MET A 87 -7.14 2.08 9.84
C MET A 87 -8.45 1.52 10.39
N ILE A 88 -8.50 0.21 10.66
CA ILE A 88 -9.68 -0.44 11.26
C ILE A 88 -9.92 0.10 12.67
N GLU A 89 -8.89 0.19 13.51
CA GLU A 89 -8.99 0.69 14.88
C GLU A 89 -9.52 2.12 14.90
N LYS A 90 -8.93 3.00 14.09
CA LYS A 90 -9.36 4.40 13.95
C LYS A 90 -10.79 4.52 13.41
N ALA A 91 -11.20 3.67 12.47
CA ALA A 91 -12.57 3.65 11.98
C ALA A 91 -13.58 3.11 13.00
N ARG A 92 -13.19 2.15 13.84
CA ARG A 92 -14.01 1.64 14.95
C ARG A 92 -14.14 2.65 16.09
N HIS A 93 -13.07 3.36 16.40
CA HIS A 93 -13.01 4.38 17.44
C HIS A 93 -12.89 5.77 16.83
N ALA A 94 -13.80 6.08 15.90
CA ALA A 94 -13.76 7.31 15.11
C ALA A 94 -13.69 8.55 16.02
N ALA A 95 -12.62 9.31 15.85
CA ALA A 95 -12.40 10.57 16.55
C ALA A 95 -11.96 11.64 15.53
N PRO A 96 -12.46 12.89 15.60
CA PRO A 96 -12.16 13.92 14.61
C PRO A 96 -10.67 14.24 14.44
N ASN A 97 -9.88 14.04 15.50
CA ASN A 97 -8.44 14.27 15.53
C ASN A 97 -7.61 13.02 15.18
N ARG A 98 -8.24 11.87 14.91
CA ARG A 98 -7.55 10.58 14.67
C ARG A 98 -7.92 10.03 13.29
N LEU A 99 -7.40 10.67 12.24
CA LEU A 99 -7.68 10.29 10.86
C LEU A 99 -6.92 9.01 10.46
N PRO A 100 -7.58 8.04 9.80
CA PRO A 100 -6.93 6.88 9.21
C PRO A 100 -6.32 7.26 7.86
N LEU A 101 -5.09 7.78 7.88
CA LEU A 101 -4.32 8.13 6.69
C LEU A 101 -3.25 7.05 6.42
N PRO A 102 -2.98 6.73 5.13
CA PRO A 102 -1.81 5.95 4.77
C PRO A 102 -0.52 6.71 5.14
N ALA A 103 0.58 5.97 5.28
CA ALA A 103 1.89 6.57 5.56
C ALA A 103 2.21 7.65 4.52
N ASP A 104 2.75 8.78 4.99
CA ASP A 104 3.15 9.95 4.19
C ASP A 104 2.02 10.75 3.54
N ALA A 105 0.75 10.42 3.78
CA ALA A 105 -0.38 11.22 3.31
C ALA A 105 -0.68 12.38 4.27
N GLU A 106 -0.58 13.61 3.76
CA GLU A 106 -0.95 14.81 4.50
C GLU A 106 -2.48 15.01 4.54
N PRO A 107 -3.05 15.40 5.70
CA PRO A 107 -4.47 15.68 5.82
C PRO A 107 -4.86 16.90 5.00
N THR A 108 -5.59 16.68 3.91
CA THR A 108 -6.23 17.78 3.17
C THR A 108 -7.50 18.24 3.87
N ARG A 109 -7.91 19.49 3.64
CA ARG A 109 -9.17 20.03 4.20
C ARG A 109 -10.39 19.16 3.83
N GLY A 110 -10.41 18.63 2.61
CA GLY A 110 -11.47 17.72 2.14
C GLY A 110 -11.49 16.40 2.91
N LEU A 111 -10.33 15.80 3.16
CA LEU A 111 -10.22 14.57 3.96
C LEU A 111 -10.67 14.78 5.41
N VAL A 112 -10.27 15.91 6.02
CA VAL A 112 -10.68 16.26 7.39
C VAL A 112 -12.20 16.44 7.47
N GLN A 113 -12.81 17.11 6.48
CA GLN A 113 -14.25 17.29 6.44
C GLN A 113 -14.99 15.95 6.27
N ALA A 114 -14.60 15.15 5.28
CA ALA A 114 -15.20 13.84 5.03
C ALA A 114 -15.08 12.90 6.24
N TRP A 115 -13.94 12.96 6.94
CA TRP A 115 -13.75 12.22 8.19
C TRP A 115 -14.67 12.71 9.31
N GLY A 116 -14.85 14.03 9.43
CA GLY A 116 -15.80 14.62 10.37
C GLY A 116 -17.24 14.19 10.11
N GLU A 117 -17.64 14.12 8.84
CA GLU A 117 -18.94 13.61 8.41
C GLU A 117 -19.13 12.14 8.81
N TYR A 118 -18.11 11.29 8.62
CA TYR A 118 -18.13 9.91 9.11
C TYR A 118 -18.26 9.83 10.64
N CYS A 119 -17.47 10.63 11.37
CA CYS A 119 -17.55 10.66 12.84
C CYS A 119 -18.95 11.07 13.31
N ALA A 120 -19.58 12.06 12.66
CA ALA A 120 -20.94 12.48 12.97
C ALA A 120 -21.97 11.39 12.66
N ALA A 121 -21.85 10.71 11.51
CA ALA A 121 -22.72 9.59 11.14
C ALA A 121 -22.60 8.41 12.12
N ARG A 122 -21.37 8.10 12.57
CA ARG A 122 -21.12 7.05 13.57
C ARG A 122 -21.71 7.44 14.94
N GLY A 123 -21.57 8.69 15.35
CA GLY A 123 -22.22 9.21 16.56
C GLY A 123 -23.74 9.10 16.49
N ALA A 124 -24.35 9.46 15.36
CA ALA A 124 -25.78 9.32 15.14
C ALA A 124 -26.25 7.87 15.22
N LEU A 125 -25.51 6.92 14.63
CA LEU A 125 -25.80 5.49 14.72
C LEU A 125 -25.72 4.95 16.16
N LEU A 126 -24.78 5.45 16.97
CA LEU A 126 -24.66 5.04 18.37
C LEU A 126 -25.81 5.59 19.25
N LEU A 127 -26.36 6.74 18.89
CA LEU A 127 -27.50 7.35 19.59
C LEU A 127 -28.84 6.72 19.20
N ASP A 128 -29.02 6.39 17.92
CA ASP A 128 -30.26 5.84 17.37
C ASP A 128 -29.94 4.70 16.35
N PRO A 129 -29.77 3.46 16.83
CA PRO A 129 -29.37 2.34 16.00
C PRO A 129 -30.55 1.78 15.18
N TRP A 130 -30.62 2.16 13.90
CA TRP A 130 -31.57 1.58 12.93
C TRP A 130 -30.92 1.35 11.54
N PRO A 131 -31.53 0.54 10.64
CA PRO A 131 -30.81 0.05 9.46
C PRO A 131 -30.39 1.17 8.51
N GLY A 132 -31.26 2.18 8.33
CA GLY A 132 -30.96 3.34 7.49
C GLY A 132 -29.86 4.26 8.04
N GLN A 133 -29.62 4.29 9.36
CA GLN A 133 -28.44 4.98 9.92
C GLN A 133 -27.16 4.18 9.65
N ARG A 134 -27.24 2.85 9.76
CA ARG A 134 -26.10 1.96 9.50
C ARG A 134 -25.64 2.07 8.05
N GLU A 135 -26.56 1.98 7.10
CA GLU A 135 -26.27 2.15 5.67
C GLU A 135 -25.64 3.51 5.36
N ARG A 136 -26.21 4.59 5.90
CA ARG A 136 -25.65 5.95 5.76
C ARG A 136 -24.24 6.05 6.34
N CYS A 137 -24.02 5.52 7.53
CA CYS A 137 -22.69 5.52 8.16
C CYS A 137 -21.66 4.77 7.32
N MET A 138 -22.01 3.61 6.77
CA MET A 138 -21.13 2.82 5.90
C MET A 138 -20.88 3.50 4.54
N ALA A 139 -21.89 4.16 3.97
CA ALA A 139 -21.74 4.90 2.72
C ALA A 139 -20.76 6.08 2.87
N VAL A 140 -20.85 6.83 3.98
CA VAL A 140 -19.92 7.93 4.28
C VAL A 140 -18.50 7.41 4.50
N LEU A 141 -18.33 6.29 5.23
CA LEU A 141 -17.03 5.65 5.39
C LEU A 141 -16.44 5.21 4.05
N SER A 142 -17.26 4.60 3.19
CA SER A 142 -16.84 4.16 1.86
C SER A 142 -16.30 5.35 1.07
N SER A 143 -17.09 6.42 0.96
CA SER A 143 -16.71 7.65 0.23
C SER A 143 -15.40 8.25 0.74
N TYR A 144 -15.20 8.30 2.06
CA TYR A 144 -13.94 8.75 2.65
C TYR A 144 -12.77 7.86 2.18
N LEU A 145 -12.90 6.53 2.25
CA LEU A 145 -11.83 5.62 1.84
C LEU A 145 -11.55 5.65 0.32
N GLU A 146 -12.51 6.06 -0.51
CA GLU A 146 -12.28 6.23 -1.96
C GLU A 146 -11.39 7.42 -2.27
N SER A 147 -11.37 8.43 -1.40
CA SER A 147 -10.54 9.62 -1.54
C SER A 147 -9.08 9.39 -1.11
N LEU A 148 -8.78 8.25 -0.48
CA LEU A 148 -7.43 7.87 -0.09
C LEU A 148 -6.72 7.09 -1.20
N PRO A 149 -5.39 7.26 -1.36
CA PRO A 149 -4.59 6.51 -2.32
C PRO A 149 -4.30 5.08 -1.80
N ILE A 150 -5.35 4.30 -1.50
CA ILE A 150 -5.26 2.93 -0.99
C ILE A 150 -5.86 1.93 -1.96
N PHE A 151 -5.36 0.70 -1.94
CA PHE A 151 -5.88 -0.36 -2.79
C PHE A 151 -7.34 -0.71 -2.46
N PRO A 152 -8.18 -1.06 -3.46
CA PRO A 152 -9.56 -1.47 -3.23
C PRO A 152 -9.71 -2.64 -2.25
N ALA A 153 -8.74 -3.57 -2.23
CA ALA A 153 -8.74 -4.68 -1.28
C ALA A 153 -8.67 -4.21 0.19
N ILE A 154 -7.85 -3.20 0.49
CA ILE A 154 -7.72 -2.63 1.84
C ILE A 154 -9.03 -1.93 2.22
N ARG A 155 -9.60 -1.14 1.31
CA ARG A 155 -10.90 -0.48 1.49
C ARG A 155 -11.99 -1.48 1.90
N ASN A 156 -12.12 -2.57 1.13
CA ASN A 156 -13.12 -3.59 1.39
C ASN A 156 -12.91 -4.29 2.74
N SER A 157 -11.65 -4.59 3.10
CA SER A 157 -11.31 -5.17 4.41
C SER A 157 -11.66 -4.23 5.56
N VAL A 158 -11.39 -2.92 5.44
CA VAL A 158 -11.78 -1.93 6.45
C VAL A 158 -13.29 -1.85 6.59
N LEU A 159 -14.02 -1.75 5.47
CA LEU A 159 -15.49 -1.69 5.49
C LEU A 159 -16.11 -2.91 6.16
N GLN A 160 -15.69 -4.13 5.77
CA GLN A 160 -16.18 -5.37 6.39
C GLN A 160 -15.86 -5.43 7.88
N ALA A 161 -14.63 -5.08 8.28
CA ALA A 161 -14.21 -5.15 9.67
C ALA A 161 -14.91 -4.12 10.57
N VAL A 162 -15.28 -2.96 10.03
CA VAL A 162 -16.02 -1.92 10.73
C VAL A 162 -17.50 -2.27 10.80
N GLU A 163 -18.09 -2.74 9.70
CA GLU A 163 -19.48 -3.17 9.65
C GLU A 163 -19.77 -4.31 10.64
N ALA A 164 -18.87 -5.29 10.73
CA ALA A 164 -18.98 -6.39 11.69
C ALA A 164 -18.93 -5.93 13.16
N ALA A 165 -18.31 -4.77 13.43
CA ALA A 165 -18.18 -4.19 14.76
C ALA A 165 -19.27 -3.15 15.09
N MET A 166 -20.19 -2.88 14.17
CA MET A 166 -21.30 -1.95 14.41
C MET A 166 -22.40 -2.58 15.28
N PRO A 167 -23.24 -1.76 15.94
CA PRO A 167 -24.40 -2.25 16.67
C PRO A 167 -25.26 -3.16 15.79
N GLN A 168 -25.64 -4.32 16.31
CA GLN A 168 -26.61 -5.21 15.69
C GLN A 168 -27.96 -4.50 15.72
N VAL A 169 -28.39 -4.03 14.56
CA VAL A 169 -29.71 -3.43 14.40
C VAL A 169 -30.68 -4.56 14.10
N THR A 170 -31.59 -4.84 15.03
CA THR A 170 -32.66 -5.80 14.82
C THR A 170 -33.64 -5.24 13.79
N GLN A 171 -33.95 -6.05 12.76
CA GLN A 171 -34.94 -5.72 11.73
C GLN A 171 -36.37 -5.75 12.28
#